data_AF-A0A9P5ZVW3-F1
#
_entry.id   AF-A0A9P5ZVW3-F1
#
_cell.length_a   1.000
_cell.length_b   1.000
_cell.length_c   1.000
_cell.angle_alpha   90.00
_cell.angle_beta   90.00
_cell.angle_gamma   90.00
#
_symmetry.space_group_name_H-M   'P 1'
#
loop_
_entity.id
_entity.type
_entity.pdbx_description
1 polymer ?
#
loop_
_entity_poly.entity_id
_entity_poly.type
_entity_poly.pdbx_seq_one_letter_code
_entity_poly.pdbx_strand_id
1 'polypeptide(L)'
;LQGKWLKKDWEHVTQCELLAMEQGTKSFKDFSFEFRSKNALLINTTSQLNKQHICHQLEVNMNKELVADCVLEKTYLIDDFADWLDMVCTLDEKRII
;
A
#
# COMPACT_ATOMS: atom_id res chain seq x y z
N LEU A 1 -19.47 18.07 7.28
CA LEU A 1 -19.18 19.33 6.53
C LEU A 1 -18.27 19.13 5.30
N GLN A 2 -17.63 17.96 5.09
CA GLN A 2 -16.72 17.73 3.96
C GLN A 2 -17.40 17.66 2.58
N GLY A 3 -18.67 17.28 2.49
CA GLY A 3 -19.33 16.99 1.21
C GLY A 3 -19.63 18.19 0.29
N LYS A 4 -19.49 19.45 0.73
CA LYS A 4 -19.81 20.63 -0.10
C LYS A 4 -18.68 21.07 -1.03
N TRP A 5 -17.45 20.57 -0.84
CA TRP A 5 -16.26 21.01 -1.58
C TRP A 5 -15.62 19.91 -2.42
N LEU A 6 -16.10 18.67 -2.29
CA LEU A 6 -15.56 17.52 -3.01
C LEU A 6 -16.35 17.33 -4.30
N LYS A 7 -15.63 16.96 -5.38
CA LYS A 7 -16.26 16.64 -6.66
C LYS A 7 -17.26 15.50 -6.48
N LYS A 8 -18.27 15.44 -7.34
CA LYS A 8 -19.16 14.28 -7.43
C LYS A 8 -18.30 13.02 -7.59
N ASP A 9 -18.67 11.94 -6.90
CA ASP A 9 -18.02 10.62 -6.96
C ASP A 9 -16.54 10.59 -6.51
N TRP A 10 -16.08 11.61 -5.78
CA TRP A 10 -14.68 11.72 -5.32
C TRP A 10 -14.19 10.47 -4.57
N GLU A 11 -15.03 9.86 -3.74
CA GLU A 11 -14.68 8.68 -2.93
C GLU A 11 -14.34 7.51 -3.85
N HIS A 12 -15.21 7.23 -4.81
CA HIS A 12 -15.02 6.16 -5.78
C HIS A 12 -13.80 6.40 -6.67
N VAL A 13 -13.63 7.63 -7.17
CA VAL A 13 -12.44 8.00 -7.97
C VAL A 13 -11.16 7.79 -7.16
N THR A 14 -11.11 8.29 -5.92
CA THR A 14 -9.95 8.14 -5.03
C THR A 14 -9.65 6.67 -4.75
N GLN A 15 -10.68 5.85 -4.53
CA GLN A 15 -10.52 4.41 -4.33
C GLN A 15 -9.97 3.71 -5.57
N CYS A 16 -10.51 4.00 -6.76
CA CYS A 16 -10.01 3.43 -8.01
C CYS A 16 -8.55 3.80 -8.25
N GLU A 17 -8.19 5.07 -8.05
CA GLU A 17 -6.81 5.50 -8.18
C GLU A 17 -5.89 4.89 -7.11
N LEU A 18 -6.38 4.63 -5.90
CA LEU A 18 -5.64 3.94 -4.83
C LEU A 18 -5.35 2.49 -5.22
N LEU A 19 -6.36 1.75 -5.68
CA LEU A 19 -6.25 0.35 -6.07
C LEU A 19 -5.37 0.14 -7.33
N ALA A 20 -5.24 1.17 -8.17
CA ALA A 20 -4.38 1.16 -9.34
C ALA A 20 -2.93 1.60 -9.06
N MET A 21 -2.57 1.92 -7.81
CA MET A 21 -1.20 2.30 -7.48
C MET A 21 -0.27 1.09 -7.53
N GLU A 22 0.88 1.25 -8.18
CA GLU A 22 1.95 0.26 -8.28
C GLU A 22 3.28 0.85 -7.80
N GLN A 23 4.20 0.02 -7.31
CA GLN A 23 5.52 0.46 -6.86
C GLN A 23 6.30 1.13 -7.99
N GLY A 24 6.27 0.54 -9.19
CA GLY A 24 7.00 1.03 -10.35
C GLY A 24 8.49 1.24 -10.07
N THR A 25 9.00 2.43 -10.36
CA THR A 25 10.41 2.78 -10.16
C THR A 25 10.72 3.36 -8.78
N LYS A 26 9.76 3.39 -7.86
CA LYS A 26 9.95 3.95 -6.52
C LYS A 26 10.48 2.88 -5.56
N SER A 27 11.09 3.33 -4.47
CA SER A 27 11.31 2.45 -3.32
C SER A 27 9.96 1.96 -2.79
N PHE A 28 9.93 0.75 -2.23
CA PHE A 28 8.74 0.21 -1.58
C PHE A 28 8.30 1.09 -0.40
N LYS A 29 9.26 1.72 0.29
CA LYS A 29 9.00 2.67 1.36
C LYS A 29 8.21 3.90 0.88
N ASP A 30 8.63 4.52 -0.21
CA ASP A 30 7.92 5.68 -0.78
C ASP A 30 6.55 5.27 -1.33
N PHE A 31 6.50 4.15 -2.05
CA PHE A 31 5.25 3.59 -2.57
C PHE A 31 4.22 3.32 -1.45
N SER A 32 4.62 2.59 -0.41
CA SER A 32 3.74 2.24 0.71
C SER A 32 3.31 3.47 1.51
N PHE A 33 4.18 4.47 1.66
CA PHE A 33 3.84 5.74 2.29
C PHE A 33 2.78 6.51 1.49
N GLU A 34 2.97 6.65 0.18
CA GLU A 34 2.01 7.31 -0.70
C GLU A 34 0.66 6.58 -0.72
N PHE A 35 0.68 5.25 -0.82
CA PHE A 35 -0.52 4.40 -0.79
C PHE A 35 -1.33 4.63 0.49
N ARG A 36 -0.66 4.56 1.65
CA ARG A 36 -1.30 4.77 2.96
C ARG A 36 -1.81 6.20 3.13
N SER A 37 -1.07 7.18 2.62
CA SER A 37 -1.49 8.59 2.63
C SER A 37 -2.76 8.81 1.80
N LYS A 38 -2.86 8.16 0.64
CA LYS A 38 -4.06 8.22 -0.20
C LYS A 38 -5.24 7.47 0.42
N ASN A 39 -5.01 6.31 1.04
CA ASN A 39 -6.04 5.60 1.80
C ASN A 39 -6.56 6.42 2.99
N ALA A 40 -5.73 7.27 3.60
CA ALA A 40 -6.15 8.15 4.69
C ALA A 40 -7.14 9.24 4.25
N LEU A 41 -7.19 9.59 2.95
CA LEU A 41 -8.21 10.49 2.39
C LEU A 41 -9.61 9.88 2.42
N LEU A 42 -9.70 8.55 2.51
CA LEU A 42 -10.95 7.78 2.60
C LEU A 42 -11.36 7.52 4.05
N ILE A 43 -10.72 8.15 5.04
CA ILE A 43 -11.06 7.91 6.44
C ILE A 43 -12.53 8.23 6.73
N ASN A 44 -13.20 7.35 7.48
CA ASN A 44 -14.63 7.41 7.78
C ASN A 44 -15.55 7.22 6.57
N THR A 45 -15.04 6.69 5.45
CA THR A 45 -15.85 6.26 4.31
C THR A 45 -15.83 4.74 4.17
N THR A 46 -16.78 4.20 3.40
CA THR A 46 -16.86 2.75 3.16
C THR A 46 -15.73 2.23 2.27
N SER A 47 -15.10 3.11 1.51
CA SER A 47 -13.97 2.78 0.63
C SER A 47 -12.62 2.72 1.34
N GLN A 48 -12.53 3.04 2.64
CA GLN A 48 -11.28 2.94 3.40
C GLN A 48 -10.81 1.47 3.49
N LEU A 49 -9.55 1.23 3.12
CA LEU A 49 -8.92 -0.07 3.32
C LEU A 49 -8.45 -0.24 4.77
N ASN A 50 -8.72 -1.41 5.34
CA ASN A 50 -8.14 -1.83 6.62
C ASN A 50 -6.69 -2.31 6.42
N LYS A 51 -5.96 -2.56 7.52
CA LYS A 51 -4.55 -2.97 7.47
C LYS A 51 -4.30 -4.21 6.61
N GLN A 52 -5.15 -5.23 6.73
CA GLN A 52 -5.01 -6.47 5.97
C GLN A 52 -5.19 -6.22 4.46
N HIS A 53 -6.21 -5.45 4.07
CA HIS A 53 -6.41 -5.06 2.68
C HIS A 53 -5.25 -4.20 2.15
N ILE A 54 -4.65 -3.33 2.99
CA ILE A 54 -3.46 -2.58 2.62
C ILE A 54 -2.29 -3.54 2.33
N CYS A 55 -2.01 -4.51 3.21
CA CYS A 55 -0.96 -5.51 2.96
C CYS A 55 -1.17 -6.22 1.62
N HIS A 56 -2.35 -6.81 1.40
CA HIS A 56 -2.62 -7.53 0.15
C HIS A 56 -2.46 -6.64 -1.09
N GLN A 57 -2.90 -5.38 -1.03
CA GLN A 57 -2.74 -4.45 -2.16
C GLN A 57 -1.28 -4.08 -2.41
N LEU A 58 -0.50 -3.85 -1.35
CA LEU A 58 0.93 -3.60 -1.48
C LEU A 58 1.66 -4.84 -2.02
N GLU A 59 1.32 -6.04 -1.57
CA GLU A 59 1.94 -7.30 -2.04
C GLU A 59 1.69 -7.58 -3.53
N VAL A 60 0.47 -7.32 -4.00
CA VAL A 60 0.11 -7.57 -5.40
C VAL A 60 0.71 -6.52 -6.34
N ASN A 61 0.89 -5.29 -5.87
CA ASN A 61 1.31 -4.16 -6.69
C ASN A 61 2.77 -3.72 -6.46
N MET A 62 3.53 -4.47 -5.64
CA MET A 62 4.99 -4.30 -5.53
C MET A 62 5.74 -5.02 -6.64
N ASN A 63 7.01 -4.70 -6.80
CA ASN A 63 7.84 -5.28 -7.85
C ASN A 63 7.95 -6.80 -7.70
N LYS A 64 7.80 -7.53 -8.82
CA LYS A 64 7.76 -9.01 -8.83
C LYS A 64 8.99 -9.66 -8.18
N GLU A 65 10.12 -8.99 -8.26
CA GLU A 65 11.36 -9.49 -7.69
C GLU A 65 11.38 -9.31 -6.18
N LEU A 66 10.81 -8.21 -5.66
CA LEU A 66 10.58 -8.03 -4.22
C LEU A 66 9.57 -9.06 -3.69
N VAL A 67 8.55 -9.43 -4.48
CA VAL A 67 7.63 -10.53 -4.15
C VAL A 67 8.39 -11.85 -3.95
N ALA A 68 9.34 -12.16 -4.84
CA ALA A 68 10.15 -13.36 -4.69
C ALA A 68 10.96 -13.35 -3.38
N ASP A 69 11.58 -12.23 -3.04
CA ASP A 69 12.33 -12.08 -1.79
C ASP A 69 11.43 -12.21 -0.55
N CYS A 70 10.24 -11.59 -0.59
CA CYS A 70 9.23 -11.72 0.47
C CYS A 70 8.82 -13.19 0.71
N VAL A 71 8.64 -13.96 -0.36
CA VAL A 71 8.29 -15.39 -0.27
C VAL A 71 9.45 -16.20 0.32
N LEU A 72 10.70 -15.91 -0.10
CA LEU A 72 11.89 -16.57 0.43
C LEU A 72 12.05 -16.33 1.94
N GLU A 73 11.81 -15.11 2.39
CA GLU A 73 11.89 -14.69 3.79
C GLU A 73 10.60 -14.96 4.58
N LYS A 74 9.58 -15.55 3.93
CA LYS A 74 8.30 -15.93 4.52
C LYS A 74 7.58 -14.78 5.24
N THR A 75 7.58 -13.60 4.65
CA THR A 75 6.91 -12.41 5.22
C THR A 75 5.41 -12.63 5.43
N TYR A 76 4.80 -13.56 4.69
CA TYR A 76 3.40 -13.98 4.87
C TYR A 76 3.08 -14.62 6.23
N LEU A 77 4.08 -14.94 7.05
CA LEU A 77 3.91 -15.43 8.43
C LEU A 77 3.93 -14.29 9.47
N ILE A 78 4.17 -13.06 9.05
CA ILE A 78 4.23 -11.91 9.96
C ILE A 78 2.82 -11.33 10.12
N ASP A 79 2.25 -11.53 11.31
CA ASP A 79 0.88 -11.09 11.63
C ASP A 79 0.77 -9.58 11.89
N ASP A 80 1.83 -8.97 12.44
CA ASP A 80 1.83 -7.53 12.71
C ASP A 80 2.15 -6.72 11.46
N PHE A 81 1.29 -5.74 11.16
CA PHE A 81 1.43 -4.89 9.99
C PHE A 81 2.72 -4.06 9.99
N ALA A 82 3.15 -3.56 11.15
CA ALA A 82 4.33 -2.72 11.23
C ALA A 82 5.60 -3.57 11.05
N ASP A 83 5.65 -4.75 11.67
CA ASP A 83 6.76 -5.70 11.50
C ASP A 83 6.85 -6.19 10.04
N TRP A 84 5.71 -6.47 9.40
CA TRP A 84 5.67 -6.84 7.99
C TRP A 84 6.19 -5.71 7.11
N LEU A 85 5.72 -4.47 7.35
CA LEU A 85 6.11 -3.31 6.56
C LEU A 85 7.62 -3.03 6.67
N ASP A 86 8.18 -3.12 7.87
CA ASP A 86 9.61 -2.90 8.14
C ASP A 86 10.48 -3.95 7.45
N MET A 87 10.07 -5.23 7.52
CA MET A 87 10.75 -6.32 6.84
C MET A 87 10.76 -6.12 5.32
N VAL A 88 9.61 -5.83 4.70
CA VAL A 88 9.54 -5.64 3.25
C VAL A 88 10.34 -4.41 2.80
N CYS A 89 10.32 -3.31 3.57
CA CYS A 89 11.19 -2.15 3.29
C CYS A 89 12.67 -2.54 3.34
N THR A 90 13.07 -3.32 4.35
CA THR A 90 14.46 -3.79 4.49
C THR A 90 14.88 -4.68 3.32
N LEU A 91 13.98 -5.51 2.79
CA LEU A 91 14.26 -6.35 1.62
C LEU A 91 14.42 -5.51 0.36
N ASP A 92 13.55 -4.54 0.12
CA ASP A 92 13.65 -3.64 -1.04
C ASP A 92 14.94 -2.80 -1.00
N GLU A 93 15.28 -2.25 0.16
CA GLU A 93 16.51 -1.46 0.35
C GLU A 93 17.79 -2.27 0.06
N LYS A 94 17.83 -3.56 0.44
CA LYS A 94 18.95 -4.47 0.11
C LYS A 94 19.13 -4.71 -1.38
N ARG A 95 18.09 -4.51 -2.21
CA ARG A 95 18.16 -4.67 -3.67
C ARG A 95 18.66 -3.42 -4.39
N ILE A 96 18.48 -2.25 -3.78
CA ILE A 96 18.85 -0.94 -4.36
C ILE A 96 20.36 -0.68 -4.21
N ILE A 97 21.04 -1.40 -3.29
CA ILE A 97 22.48 -1.34 -3.04
C ILE A 97 23.22 -2.34 -3.94
#